data_AF-A0A662EL95-F1
#
_entry.id   AF-A0A662EL95-F1
#
_cell.length_a   1.000
_cell.length_b   1.000
_cell.length_c   1.000
_cell.angle_alpha   90.00
_cell.angle_beta   90.00
_cell.angle_gamma   90.00
#
_symmetry.space_group_name_H-M   'P 1'
#
loop_
_entity.id
_entity.type
_entity.pdbx_description
1 polymer ?
#
loop_
_entity_poly.entity_id
_entity_poly.type
_entity_poly.pdbx_seq_one_letter_code
_entity_poly.pdbx_strand_id
1 'polypeptide(L)'
;MHILIREGTTARNLSALIPLLSAHTAPFVHFCTDDRHPETLHTEGHMDDVLRKAIAGGTDPLVAIAAATIHAARAYGLVDLGALAPGFRADFLVVSDLEQFEVERVYVGGELVAEGGRCLAECPDIPAGDVRGTVDVDTGALSFRIPAEGKKARVIGVVPGQVVTEGLILEPKEVGGEVVADPERDILKLAVVERHRGTGNVGLGLVRGFGLKRGALGSTVAHDSHNIVVVGTNDGDMRLAVARLVELGGGQVVIADGKVLAELPLPLGGLMSDLPLEEVVRRSGGLKKASRSLGCVLPDPFMQLSFLALPVIPKLKLTDLGLVDVERFELASLFVE
;
A
#
# COMPACT_ATOMS: atom_id res chain seq x y z
N MET A 1 6.88 9.11 25.68
CA MET A 1 6.20 8.51 24.51
C MET A 1 5.83 9.65 23.57
N HIS A 2 6.18 9.53 22.29
CA HIS A 2 5.75 10.48 21.26
C HIS A 2 4.59 9.85 20.47
N ILE A 3 3.59 10.66 20.14
CA ILE A 3 2.44 10.26 19.32
C ILE A 3 2.65 10.84 17.93
N LEU A 4 2.57 10.00 16.91
CA LEU A 4 2.56 10.40 15.51
C LEU A 4 1.13 10.26 14.99
N ILE A 5 0.43 11.38 14.83
CA ILE A 5 -0.91 11.41 14.27
C ILE A 5 -0.80 11.18 12.76
N ARG A 6 -1.30 10.03 12.33
CA ARG A 6 -1.24 9.58 10.94
C ARG A 6 -2.34 10.18 10.08
N GLU A 7 -1.97 10.67 8.90
CA GLU A 7 -2.87 11.06 7.82
C GLU A 7 -2.36 10.53 6.48
N GLY A 8 -2.57 9.22 6.26
CA GLY A 8 -2.18 8.52 5.04
C GLY A 8 -3.31 8.37 4.04
N THR A 9 -3.14 7.50 3.05
CA THR A 9 -4.23 7.21 2.09
C THR A 9 -5.33 6.34 2.71
N THR A 10 -4.95 5.20 3.28
CA THR A 10 -5.92 4.23 3.85
C THR A 10 -6.20 4.50 5.31
N ALA A 11 -5.19 4.92 6.06
CA ALA A 11 -5.33 5.18 7.48
C ALA A 11 -5.29 6.68 7.79
N ARG A 12 -6.49 7.23 8.01
CA ARG A 12 -6.71 8.65 8.31
C ARG A 12 -7.15 8.79 9.76
N ASN A 13 -6.23 9.20 10.63
CA ASN A 13 -6.46 9.32 12.07
C ASN A 13 -6.46 10.78 12.53
N LEU A 14 -6.12 11.73 11.66
CA LEU A 14 -5.99 13.14 12.01
C LEU A 14 -7.25 13.70 12.66
N SER A 15 -8.41 13.60 11.99
CA SER A 15 -9.66 14.17 12.51
C SER A 15 -10.06 13.61 13.87
N ALA A 16 -9.76 12.34 14.15
CA ALA A 16 -10.10 11.70 15.42
C ALA A 16 -9.12 12.07 16.55
N LEU A 17 -7.84 12.28 16.22
CA LEU A 17 -6.77 12.49 17.19
C LEU A 17 -6.35 13.95 17.35
N ILE A 18 -6.77 14.85 16.45
CA ILE A 18 -6.43 16.27 16.52
C ILE A 18 -6.77 16.95 17.85
N PRO A 19 -7.85 16.58 18.59
CA PRO A 19 -8.12 17.18 19.90
C PRO A 19 -7.03 16.92 20.95
N LEU A 20 -6.12 15.96 20.70
CA LEU A 20 -4.96 15.72 21.57
C LEU A 20 -3.87 16.79 21.39
N LEU A 21 -3.87 17.53 20.30
CA LEU A 21 -2.85 18.53 19.99
C LEU A 21 -3.22 19.90 20.58
N SER A 22 -2.35 20.40 21.47
CA SER A 22 -2.44 21.70 22.13
C SER A 22 -1.04 22.23 22.40
N ALA A 23 -0.90 23.50 22.79
CA ALA A 23 0.40 24.05 23.18
C ALA A 23 1.11 23.25 24.29
N HIS A 24 0.35 22.59 25.19
CA HIS A 24 0.91 21.77 26.27
C HIS A 24 1.35 20.37 25.80
N THR A 25 0.71 19.82 24.77
CA THR A 25 0.94 18.45 24.29
C THR A 25 1.78 18.40 23.01
N ALA A 26 1.92 19.50 22.27
CA ALA A 26 2.74 19.61 21.06
C ALA A 26 4.19 19.11 21.20
N PRO A 27 4.87 19.21 22.37
CA PRO A 27 6.18 18.56 22.55
C PRO A 27 6.18 17.03 22.38
N PHE A 28 5.02 16.38 22.50
CA PHE A 28 4.85 14.93 22.48
C PHE A 28 3.91 14.43 21.38
N VAL A 29 3.24 15.32 20.65
CA VAL A 29 2.26 14.98 19.61
C VAL A 29 2.70 15.64 18.31
N HIS A 30 2.99 14.80 17.31
CA HIS A 30 3.53 15.19 16.02
C HIS A 30 2.68 14.59 14.90
N PHE A 31 3.01 14.91 13.66
CA PHE A 31 2.32 14.39 12.47
C PHE A 31 3.17 13.37 11.73
N CYS A 32 2.51 12.42 11.07
CA CYS A 32 3.11 11.58 10.04
C CYS A 32 2.08 11.30 8.94
N THR A 33 2.55 10.99 7.75
CA THR A 33 1.68 10.51 6.67
C THR A 33 1.56 9.00 6.68
N ASP A 34 2.60 8.29 7.15
CA ASP A 34 2.76 6.85 6.92
C ASP A 34 2.67 6.60 5.40
N ASP A 35 1.87 5.64 4.94
CA ASP A 35 1.69 5.37 3.52
C ASP A 35 0.77 6.37 2.81
N ARG A 36 1.29 7.06 1.77
CA ARG A 36 0.47 7.75 0.77
C ARG A 36 0.64 7.16 -0.62
N HIS A 37 -0.48 6.91 -1.27
CA HIS A 37 -0.47 6.58 -2.69
C HIS A 37 -0.06 7.80 -3.53
N PRO A 38 0.55 7.56 -4.71
CA PRO A 38 0.90 8.62 -5.66
C PRO A 38 -0.27 9.56 -5.98
N GLU A 39 -1.49 9.03 -6.08
CA GLU A 39 -2.71 9.82 -6.34
C GLU A 39 -3.03 10.79 -5.19
N THR A 40 -2.91 10.35 -3.94
CA THR A 40 -3.13 11.20 -2.77
C THR A 40 -2.02 12.24 -2.65
N LEU A 41 -0.77 11.86 -2.91
CA LEU A 41 0.36 12.80 -2.91
C LEU A 41 0.17 13.89 -3.98
N HIS A 42 -0.29 13.51 -5.17
CA HIS A 42 -0.50 14.43 -6.29
C HIS A 42 -1.69 15.37 -6.09
N THR A 43 -2.77 14.89 -5.48
CA THR A 43 -4.03 15.67 -5.37
C THR A 43 -4.22 16.38 -4.04
N GLU A 44 -3.77 15.80 -2.93
CA GLU A 44 -3.94 16.37 -1.59
C GLU A 44 -2.66 17.06 -1.11
N GLY A 45 -1.49 16.44 -1.33
CA GLY A 45 -0.19 16.91 -0.87
C GLY A 45 0.52 15.90 0.06
N HIS A 46 1.56 16.35 0.77
CA HIS A 46 2.30 15.55 1.75
C HIS A 46 2.02 16.05 3.17
N MET A 47 3.04 16.56 3.87
CA MET A 47 2.91 17.10 5.23
C MET A 47 2.17 18.44 5.25
N ASP A 48 2.24 19.20 4.16
CA ASP A 48 1.49 20.45 3.95
C ASP A 48 -0.03 20.21 4.02
N ASP A 49 -0.51 19.12 3.43
CA ASP A 49 -1.91 18.70 3.54
C ASP A 49 -2.31 18.37 4.99
N VAL A 50 -1.45 17.65 5.72
CA VAL A 50 -1.71 17.31 7.12
C VAL A 50 -1.82 18.57 7.97
N LEU A 51 -0.93 19.55 7.74
CA LEU A 51 -0.99 20.86 8.39
C LEU A 51 -2.27 21.61 8.04
N ARG A 52 -2.63 21.73 6.75
CA ARG A 52 -3.86 22.40 6.32
C ARG A 52 -5.10 21.77 6.95
N LYS A 53 -5.19 20.44 6.97
CA LYS A 53 -6.30 19.72 7.62
C LYS A 53 -6.33 19.92 9.13
N ALA A 54 -5.17 19.94 9.80
CA ALA A 54 -5.09 20.18 11.24
C ALA A 54 -5.60 21.59 11.60
N ILE A 55 -5.20 22.60 10.82
CA ILE A 55 -5.60 24.00 10.98
C ILE A 55 -7.09 24.17 10.69
N ALA A 56 -7.57 23.63 9.55
CA ALA A 56 -9.00 23.61 9.22
C ALA A 56 -9.84 22.85 10.26
N GLY A 57 -9.25 21.88 10.95
CA GLY A 57 -9.83 21.15 12.08
C GLY A 57 -9.88 21.94 13.40
N GLY A 58 -9.45 23.21 13.40
CA GLY A 58 -9.53 24.12 14.54
C GLY A 58 -8.27 24.18 15.40
N THR A 59 -7.15 23.60 14.95
CA THR A 59 -5.87 23.74 15.65
C THR A 59 -5.31 25.13 15.44
N ASP A 60 -4.81 25.76 16.49
CA ASP A 60 -4.04 27.00 16.37
C ASP A 60 -2.86 26.80 15.39
N PRO A 61 -2.72 27.63 14.34
CA PRO A 61 -1.68 27.45 13.33
C PRO A 61 -0.26 27.37 13.89
N LEU A 62 0.07 28.16 14.92
CA LEU A 62 1.41 28.13 15.50
C LEU A 62 1.68 26.84 16.26
N VAL A 63 0.66 26.28 16.92
CA VAL A 63 0.75 24.96 17.57
C VAL A 63 0.93 23.86 16.52
N ALA A 64 0.17 23.88 15.43
CA ALA A 64 0.29 22.90 14.35
C ALA A 64 1.68 22.96 13.67
N ILE A 65 2.14 24.17 13.34
CA ILE A 65 3.47 24.38 12.75
C ILE A 65 4.55 23.93 13.73
N ALA A 66 4.47 24.28 15.02
CA ALA A 66 5.46 23.88 16.01
C ALA A 66 5.53 22.35 16.15
N ALA A 67 4.38 21.66 16.13
CA ALA A 67 4.31 20.20 16.13
C ALA A 67 4.97 19.56 14.90
N ALA A 68 4.78 20.15 13.71
CA ALA A 68 5.39 19.69 12.46
C ALA A 68 6.87 20.07 12.31
N THR A 69 7.39 21.01 13.10
CA THR A 69 8.74 21.57 12.96
C THR A 69 9.57 21.35 14.23
N ILE A 70 9.61 22.32 15.15
CA ILE A 70 10.54 22.30 16.29
C ILE A 70 10.30 21.14 17.26
N HIS A 71 9.04 20.75 17.50
CA HIS A 71 8.75 19.64 18.41
C HIS A 71 9.10 18.28 17.78
N ALA A 72 8.81 18.10 16.49
CA ALA A 72 9.28 16.94 15.75
C ALA A 72 10.82 16.86 15.72
N ALA A 73 11.50 17.97 15.38
CA ALA A 73 12.96 18.02 15.34
C ALA A 73 13.59 17.63 16.69
N ARG A 74 13.06 18.19 17.79
CA ARG A 74 13.51 17.85 19.15
C ARG A 74 13.26 16.38 19.51
N ALA A 75 12.13 15.81 19.10
CA ALA A 75 11.83 14.40 19.35
C ALA A 75 12.81 13.45 18.66
N TYR A 76 13.33 13.83 17.49
CA TYR A 76 14.37 13.10 16.77
C TYR A 76 15.81 13.49 17.17
N GLY A 77 15.99 14.45 18.08
CA GLY A 77 17.32 14.95 18.48
C GLY A 77 18.03 15.78 17.40
N LEU A 78 17.29 16.34 16.45
CA LEU A 78 17.81 17.20 15.38
C LEU A 78 17.94 18.63 15.90
N VAL A 79 19.14 18.98 16.38
CA VAL A 79 19.39 20.21 17.17
C VAL A 79 19.46 21.49 16.34
N ASP A 80 19.72 21.40 15.04
CA ASP A 80 19.87 22.53 14.11
C ASP A 80 18.64 22.75 13.21
N LEU A 81 17.53 22.05 13.43
CA LEU A 81 16.33 22.09 12.57
C LEU A 81 15.06 22.54 13.30
N GLY A 82 14.06 22.95 12.51
CA GLY A 82 12.69 23.17 12.97
C GLY A 82 12.40 24.54 13.58
N ALA A 83 13.35 25.48 13.60
CA ALA A 83 13.12 26.84 14.07
C ALA A 83 13.86 27.89 13.22
N LEU A 84 13.29 29.09 13.16
CA LEU A 84 13.92 30.28 12.58
C LEU A 84 14.65 31.06 13.69
N ALA A 85 15.92 30.72 13.94
CA ALA A 85 16.76 31.39 14.92
C ALA A 85 18.25 31.26 14.59
N PRO A 86 19.13 32.15 15.10
CA PRO A 86 20.57 31.98 14.96
C PRO A 86 21.04 30.60 15.44
N GLY A 87 21.87 29.93 14.63
CA GLY A 87 22.38 28.58 14.90
C GLY A 87 21.53 27.45 14.32
N PHE A 88 20.35 27.74 13.76
CA PHE A 88 19.54 26.77 13.02
C PHE A 88 19.81 26.88 11.52
N ARG A 89 19.57 25.79 10.79
CA ARG A 89 19.62 25.75 9.34
C ARG A 89 18.53 26.63 8.75
N ALA A 90 18.84 27.32 7.66
CA ALA A 90 17.91 28.15 6.92
C ALA A 90 16.96 27.31 6.03
N ASP A 91 16.25 26.36 6.65
CA ASP A 91 15.18 25.58 6.04
C ASP A 91 13.84 26.22 6.44
N PHE A 92 13.17 26.87 5.48
CA PHE A 92 11.95 27.60 5.79
C PHE A 92 11.01 27.74 4.60
N LEU A 93 9.75 28.01 4.92
CA LEU A 93 8.69 28.25 3.96
C LEU A 93 8.28 29.72 4.03
N VAL A 94 7.96 30.30 2.88
CA VAL A 94 7.18 31.54 2.79
C VAL A 94 5.77 31.13 2.40
N VAL A 95 4.79 31.48 3.24
CA VAL A 95 3.38 31.14 3.05
C VAL A 95 2.55 32.42 2.90
N SER A 96 1.45 32.35 2.14
CA SER A 96 0.53 33.49 1.94
C SER A 96 -0.10 33.95 3.25
N ASP A 97 -0.45 32.98 4.09
CA ASP A 97 -1.10 33.16 5.38
C ASP A 97 -0.99 31.86 6.20
N LEU A 98 -1.25 31.95 7.51
CA LEU A 98 -1.15 30.82 8.43
C LEU A 98 -2.44 29.98 8.51
N GLU A 99 -3.56 30.42 7.93
CA GLU A 99 -4.84 29.72 8.03
C GLU A 99 -5.01 28.70 6.89
N GLN A 100 -4.78 29.14 5.65
CA GLN A 100 -4.78 28.30 4.44
C GLN A 100 -3.44 27.61 4.20
N PHE A 101 -2.35 28.17 4.76
CA PHE A 101 -0.99 27.62 4.69
C PHE A 101 -0.54 27.29 3.25
N GLU A 102 -0.85 28.18 2.29
CA GLU A 102 -0.39 28.03 0.91
C GLU A 102 1.09 28.41 0.82
N VAL A 103 1.92 27.48 0.32
CA VAL A 103 3.37 27.66 0.22
C VAL A 103 3.73 28.38 -1.07
N GLU A 104 4.26 29.59 -0.95
CA GLU A 104 4.71 30.40 -2.08
C GLU A 104 6.16 30.09 -2.46
N ARG A 105 7.03 29.93 -1.45
CA ARG A 105 8.47 29.65 -1.64
C ARG A 105 8.99 28.66 -0.61
N VAL A 106 9.94 27.83 -1.02
CA VAL A 106 10.64 26.87 -0.18
C VAL A 106 12.13 27.16 -0.22
N TYR A 107 12.74 27.28 0.95
CA TYR A 107 14.18 27.43 1.12
C TYR A 107 14.75 26.23 1.88
N VAL A 108 15.89 25.72 1.40
CA VAL A 108 16.67 24.66 2.05
C VAL A 108 18.12 25.12 2.11
N GLY A 109 18.71 25.15 3.31
CA GLY A 109 20.06 25.67 3.52
C GLY A 109 20.23 27.15 3.15
N GLY A 110 19.13 27.91 3.05
CA GLY A 110 19.12 29.31 2.60
C GLY A 110 19.00 29.48 1.08
N GLU A 111 18.97 28.39 0.31
CA GLU A 111 18.80 28.43 -1.16
C GLU A 111 17.32 28.27 -1.52
N LEU A 112 16.84 29.07 -2.47
CA LEU A 112 15.47 28.96 -2.99
C LEU A 112 15.36 27.71 -3.87
N VAL A 113 14.65 26.69 -3.38
CA VAL A 113 14.53 25.38 -4.05
C VAL A 113 13.18 25.15 -4.70
N ALA A 114 12.14 25.92 -4.36
CA ALA A 114 10.86 25.90 -5.05
C ALA A 114 10.15 27.26 -4.96
N GLU A 115 9.42 27.63 -6.02
CA GLU A 115 8.59 28.84 -6.08
C GLU A 115 7.35 28.59 -6.93
N GLY A 116 6.18 29.07 -6.46
CA GLY A 116 4.92 28.97 -7.20
C GLY A 116 4.53 27.52 -7.54
N GLY A 117 4.77 26.59 -6.61
CA GLY A 117 4.49 25.16 -6.78
C GLY A 117 5.44 24.41 -7.71
N ARG A 118 6.54 25.03 -8.16
CA ARG A 118 7.54 24.38 -9.03
C ARG A 118 8.84 24.17 -8.29
N CYS A 119 9.39 22.96 -8.39
CA CYS A 119 10.75 22.67 -7.96
C CYS A 119 11.74 23.41 -8.87
N LEU A 120 12.67 24.14 -8.26
CA LEU A 120 13.77 24.84 -8.92
C LEU A 120 15.12 24.13 -8.69
N ALA A 121 15.19 23.24 -7.70
CA ALA A 121 16.37 22.43 -7.43
C ALA A 121 16.58 21.37 -8.52
N GLU A 122 17.83 21.08 -8.82
CA GLU A 122 18.20 19.92 -9.62
C GLU A 122 17.99 18.64 -8.79
N CYS A 123 17.21 17.71 -9.31
CA CYS A 123 17.07 16.37 -8.75
C CYS A 123 17.88 15.41 -9.62
N PRO A 124 19.12 15.05 -9.23
CA PRO A 124 19.95 14.20 -10.06
C PRO A 124 19.35 12.80 -10.16
N ASP A 125 19.39 12.22 -11.37
CA ASP A 125 19.04 10.81 -11.56
C ASP A 125 20.05 9.93 -10.82
N ILE A 126 19.53 9.04 -9.98
CA ILE A 126 20.34 8.04 -9.28
C ILE A 126 20.26 6.74 -10.08
N PRO A 127 21.40 6.14 -10.49
CA PRO A 127 21.39 4.85 -11.17
C PRO A 127 20.66 3.80 -10.34
N ALA A 128 19.69 3.13 -10.95
CA ALA A 128 18.88 2.12 -10.27
C ALA A 128 19.69 0.88 -9.82
N GLY A 129 20.87 0.63 -10.39
CA GLY A 129 21.79 -0.43 -9.94
C GLY A 129 21.10 -1.78 -9.68
N ASP A 130 21.37 -2.33 -8.49
CA ASP A 130 20.91 -3.64 -8.05
C ASP A 130 19.43 -3.69 -7.61
N VAL A 131 18.71 -2.57 -7.63
CA VAL A 131 17.27 -2.57 -7.32
C VAL A 131 16.39 -2.90 -8.53
N ARG A 132 16.96 -3.26 -9.69
CA ARG A 132 16.21 -3.82 -10.82
C ARG A 132 16.36 -5.34 -10.89
N GLY A 133 15.42 -6.00 -11.57
CA GLY A 133 15.49 -7.45 -11.77
C GLY A 133 15.21 -8.26 -10.51
N THR A 134 14.48 -7.69 -9.54
CA THR A 134 14.17 -8.30 -8.24
C THR A 134 12.91 -9.17 -8.28
N VAL A 135 12.54 -9.70 -9.44
CA VAL A 135 11.37 -10.57 -9.61
C VAL A 135 11.82 -11.84 -10.31
N ASP A 136 12.24 -12.81 -9.51
CA ASP A 136 12.79 -14.09 -9.95
C ASP A 136 11.78 -15.21 -9.71
N VAL A 137 11.09 -15.61 -10.79
CA VAL A 137 10.05 -16.64 -10.75
C VAL A 137 10.07 -17.45 -12.06
N ASP A 138 10.19 -18.77 -11.95
CA ASP A 138 9.91 -19.68 -13.07
C ASP A 138 8.39 -19.85 -13.24
N THR A 139 7.82 -19.01 -14.11
CA THR A 139 6.39 -19.03 -14.44
C THR A 139 5.88 -20.35 -15.03
N GLY A 140 6.77 -21.16 -15.63
CA GLY A 140 6.43 -22.44 -16.24
C GLY A 140 6.19 -23.53 -15.21
N ALA A 141 6.84 -23.44 -14.04
CA ALA A 141 6.70 -24.37 -12.93
C ALA A 141 5.52 -24.04 -11.99
N LEU A 142 4.85 -22.89 -12.17
CA LEU A 142 3.78 -22.45 -11.26
C LEU A 142 2.49 -23.26 -11.39
N SER A 143 2.04 -23.77 -10.24
CA SER A 143 0.73 -24.39 -10.06
C SER A 143 -0.08 -23.62 -9.02
N PHE A 144 -1.31 -23.28 -9.36
CA PHE A 144 -2.29 -22.73 -8.42
C PHE A 144 -3.31 -23.79 -7.98
N ARG A 145 -3.12 -25.06 -8.35
CA ARG A 145 -4.07 -26.15 -8.03
C ARG A 145 -4.16 -26.37 -6.52
N ILE A 146 -5.39 -26.45 -6.01
CA ILE A 146 -5.69 -26.73 -4.61
C ILE A 146 -6.49 -28.04 -4.57
N PRO A 147 -5.88 -29.18 -4.19
CA PRO A 147 -6.62 -30.44 -4.00
C PRO A 147 -7.73 -30.28 -2.96
N ALA A 148 -8.90 -30.87 -3.21
CA ALA A 148 -10.00 -30.87 -2.25
C ALA A 148 -9.74 -31.95 -1.17
N GLU A 149 -9.31 -31.52 0.02
CA GLU A 149 -8.92 -32.43 1.12
C GLU A 149 -9.86 -32.35 2.34
N GLY A 150 -10.89 -31.51 2.30
CA GLY A 150 -11.86 -31.37 3.39
C GLY A 150 -13.12 -30.62 2.98
N LYS A 151 -14.21 -30.82 3.73
CA LYS A 151 -15.52 -30.21 3.42
C LYS A 151 -15.59 -28.72 3.67
N LYS A 152 -14.75 -28.22 4.59
CA LYS A 152 -14.71 -26.82 4.99
C LYS A 152 -13.29 -26.29 4.88
N ALA A 153 -13.17 -25.07 4.38
CA ALA A 153 -11.91 -24.37 4.21
C ALA A 153 -11.90 -23.07 5.01
N ARG A 154 -10.73 -22.69 5.48
CA ARG A 154 -10.44 -21.37 6.02
C ARG A 154 -10.41 -20.36 4.87
N VAL A 155 -11.17 -19.29 5.00
CA VAL A 155 -11.26 -18.23 4.01
C VAL A 155 -10.92 -16.91 4.70
N ILE A 156 -10.01 -16.14 4.11
CA ILE A 156 -9.68 -14.80 4.59
C ILE A 156 -10.85 -13.87 4.25
N GLY A 157 -11.51 -13.32 5.26
CA GLY A 157 -12.58 -12.33 5.07
C GLY A 157 -12.02 -10.92 5.04
N VAL A 158 -12.19 -10.22 3.92
CA VAL A 158 -11.84 -8.80 3.79
C VAL A 158 -12.88 -7.95 4.51
N VAL A 159 -12.41 -7.06 5.39
CA VAL A 159 -13.23 -5.99 5.98
C VAL A 159 -12.95 -4.69 5.21
N PRO A 160 -13.92 -4.15 4.45
CA PRO A 160 -13.70 -2.96 3.64
C PRO A 160 -13.16 -1.77 4.45
N GLY A 161 -12.09 -1.14 3.94
CA GLY A 161 -11.47 0.02 4.57
C GLY A 161 -10.66 -0.28 5.84
N GLN A 162 -10.42 -1.56 6.14
CA GLN A 162 -9.62 -1.97 7.28
C GLN A 162 -8.49 -2.92 6.89
N VAL A 163 -7.39 -2.82 7.63
CA VAL A 163 -6.20 -3.67 7.46
C VAL A 163 -6.40 -5.06 8.10
N VAL A 164 -7.27 -5.13 9.11
CA VAL A 164 -7.65 -6.38 9.78
C VAL A 164 -8.53 -7.24 8.89
N THR A 165 -8.44 -8.56 9.07
CA THR A 165 -9.22 -9.56 8.35
C THR A 165 -10.02 -10.44 9.30
N GLU A 166 -11.10 -11.01 8.80
CA GLU A 166 -11.84 -12.06 9.48
C GLU A 166 -11.27 -13.44 9.12
N GLY A 167 -11.41 -14.40 10.06
CA GLY A 167 -11.14 -15.81 9.79
C GLY A 167 -12.45 -16.57 9.59
N LEU A 168 -12.84 -16.78 8.32
CA LEU A 168 -14.09 -17.47 7.98
C LEU A 168 -13.84 -18.97 7.79
N ILE A 169 -14.87 -19.78 8.03
CA ILE A 169 -14.89 -21.21 7.70
C ILE A 169 -16.09 -21.44 6.77
N LEU A 170 -15.82 -21.76 5.51
CA LEU A 170 -16.84 -21.90 4.46
C LEU A 170 -16.64 -23.20 3.68
N GLU A 171 -17.70 -23.71 3.07
CA GLU A 171 -17.61 -24.84 2.13
C GLU A 171 -17.09 -24.33 0.77
N PRO A 172 -15.88 -24.72 0.34
CA PRO A 172 -15.33 -24.28 -0.93
C PRO A 172 -16.10 -24.88 -2.10
N LYS A 173 -16.01 -24.26 -3.28
CA LYS A 173 -16.53 -24.87 -4.50
C LYS A 173 -15.52 -25.86 -5.03
N GLU A 174 -15.97 -27.08 -5.28
CA GLU A 174 -15.13 -28.16 -5.78
C GLU A 174 -15.57 -28.59 -7.18
N VAL A 175 -14.61 -28.76 -8.09
CA VAL A 175 -14.84 -29.27 -9.44
C VAL A 175 -13.71 -30.25 -9.76
N GLY A 176 -14.05 -31.50 -10.07
CA GLY A 176 -13.06 -32.51 -10.47
C GLY A 176 -12.02 -32.84 -9.39
N GLY A 177 -12.37 -32.72 -8.11
CA GLY A 177 -11.47 -32.98 -6.98
C GLY A 177 -10.55 -31.81 -6.62
N GLU A 178 -10.79 -30.62 -7.19
CA GLU A 178 -10.02 -29.41 -6.89
C GLU A 178 -10.91 -28.29 -6.41
N VAL A 179 -10.39 -27.47 -5.50
CA VAL A 179 -11.02 -26.22 -5.09
C VAL A 179 -10.83 -25.17 -6.19
N VAL A 180 -11.95 -24.60 -6.63
CA VAL A 180 -12.02 -23.53 -7.61
C VAL A 180 -12.65 -22.28 -7.00
N ALA A 181 -12.44 -21.13 -7.63
CA ALA A 181 -13.13 -19.92 -7.22
C ALA A 181 -14.65 -20.05 -7.41
N ASP A 182 -15.39 -19.38 -6.55
CA ASP A 182 -16.84 -19.22 -6.58
C ASP A 182 -17.22 -17.74 -6.60
N PRO A 183 -17.19 -17.08 -7.77
CA PRO A 183 -17.51 -15.66 -7.89
C PRO A 183 -18.95 -15.30 -7.48
N GLU A 184 -19.88 -16.26 -7.49
CA GLU A 184 -21.26 -16.02 -7.05
C GLU A 184 -21.34 -15.84 -5.53
N ARG A 185 -20.54 -16.62 -4.79
CA ARG A 185 -20.38 -16.47 -3.33
C ARG A 185 -19.24 -15.54 -2.93
N ASP A 186 -18.57 -14.93 -3.90
CA ASP A 186 -17.37 -14.09 -3.74
C ASP A 186 -16.26 -14.82 -2.96
N ILE A 187 -16.01 -16.09 -3.28
CA ILE A 187 -14.88 -16.84 -2.74
C ILE A 187 -13.87 -16.99 -3.86
N LEU A 188 -12.74 -16.30 -3.78
CA LEU A 188 -11.72 -16.25 -4.82
C LEU A 188 -10.47 -17.01 -4.40
N LYS A 189 -9.68 -17.45 -5.39
CA LYS A 189 -8.36 -18.01 -5.12
C LYS A 189 -7.38 -16.87 -4.83
N LEU A 190 -6.54 -17.09 -3.84
CA LEU A 190 -5.45 -16.20 -3.45
C LEU A 190 -4.15 -17.00 -3.50
N ALA A 191 -3.11 -16.40 -4.06
CA ALA A 191 -1.77 -16.97 -4.09
C ALA A 191 -0.73 -15.94 -3.66
N VAL A 192 0.28 -16.39 -2.93
CA VAL A 192 1.52 -15.65 -2.69
C VAL A 192 2.68 -16.47 -3.25
N VAL A 193 3.42 -15.91 -4.20
CA VAL A 193 4.54 -16.55 -4.91
C VAL A 193 5.84 -15.89 -4.49
N GLU A 194 6.77 -16.70 -3.98
CA GLU A 194 8.10 -16.23 -3.62
C GLU A 194 8.87 -15.76 -4.86
N ARG A 195 9.47 -14.57 -4.80
CA ARG A 195 10.10 -13.93 -5.97
C ARG A 195 11.51 -13.41 -5.76
N HIS A 196 12.05 -13.51 -4.55
CA HIS A 196 13.35 -12.95 -4.21
C HIS A 196 14.48 -13.94 -4.46
N ARG A 197 14.20 -15.26 -4.39
CA ARG A 197 15.20 -16.32 -4.49
C ARG A 197 14.86 -17.41 -5.51
N GLY A 198 13.76 -17.27 -6.24
CA GLY A 198 13.34 -18.27 -7.23
C GLY A 198 13.09 -19.64 -6.60
N THR A 199 12.65 -19.70 -5.33
CA THR A 199 12.47 -20.98 -4.62
C THR A 199 11.37 -21.87 -5.20
N GLY A 200 10.43 -21.28 -5.94
CA GLY A 200 9.21 -21.94 -6.40
C GLY A 200 8.15 -22.09 -5.31
N ASN A 201 8.34 -21.52 -4.12
CA ASN A 201 7.33 -21.53 -3.07
C ASN A 201 6.07 -20.78 -3.52
N VAL A 202 4.92 -21.42 -3.33
CA VAL A 202 3.60 -20.84 -3.59
C VAL A 202 2.69 -21.18 -2.43
N GLY A 203 2.28 -20.17 -1.68
CA GLY A 203 1.20 -20.31 -0.72
C GLY A 203 -0.14 -20.10 -1.41
N LEU A 204 -1.09 -20.99 -1.14
CA LEU A 204 -2.42 -20.96 -1.72
C LEU A 204 -3.48 -20.82 -0.63
N GLY A 205 -4.50 -20.03 -0.91
CA GLY A 205 -5.61 -19.80 0.00
C GLY A 205 -6.86 -19.31 -0.72
N LEU A 206 -7.87 -18.99 0.09
CA LEU A 206 -9.14 -18.44 -0.37
C LEU A 206 -9.42 -17.11 0.31
N VAL A 207 -10.04 -16.19 -0.42
CA VAL A 207 -10.42 -14.87 0.07
C VAL A 207 -11.85 -14.53 -0.30
N ARG A 208 -12.55 -13.82 0.59
CA ARG A 208 -13.88 -13.26 0.36
C ARG A 208 -13.91 -11.76 0.58
N GLY A 209 -14.61 -11.02 -0.27
CA GLY A 209 -14.85 -9.57 -0.15
C GLY A 209 -14.27 -8.73 -1.28
N PHE A 210 -13.70 -9.33 -2.34
CA PHE A 210 -13.20 -8.58 -3.49
C PHE A 210 -14.30 -8.24 -4.50
N GLY A 211 -15.28 -9.12 -4.69
CA GLY A 211 -16.39 -8.97 -5.63
C GLY A 211 -16.07 -9.33 -7.09
N LEU A 212 -14.85 -9.80 -7.40
CA LEU A 212 -14.46 -10.10 -8.79
C LEU A 212 -15.34 -11.20 -9.38
N LYS A 213 -15.87 -10.95 -10.58
CA LYS A 213 -16.70 -11.87 -11.36
C LYS A 213 -15.93 -12.64 -12.41
N ARG A 214 -14.83 -12.07 -12.90
CA ARG A 214 -13.85 -12.72 -13.78
C ARG A 214 -12.47 -12.11 -13.62
N GLY A 215 -11.45 -12.74 -14.18
CA GLY A 215 -10.10 -12.20 -14.22
C GLY A 215 -9.29 -12.38 -12.93
N ALA A 216 -8.16 -11.69 -12.87
CA ALA A 216 -7.23 -11.69 -11.75
C ALA A 216 -6.57 -10.32 -11.55
N LEU A 217 -6.18 -10.04 -10.31
CA LEU A 217 -5.37 -8.89 -9.91
C LEU A 217 -4.05 -9.42 -9.36
N GLY A 218 -2.93 -8.83 -9.75
CA GLY A 218 -1.60 -9.19 -9.25
C GLY A 218 -0.80 -7.97 -8.82
N SER A 219 0.01 -8.12 -7.77
CA SER A 219 0.88 -7.07 -7.24
C SER A 219 2.19 -7.65 -6.72
N THR A 220 3.30 -6.95 -6.91
CA THR A 220 4.56 -7.19 -6.19
C THR A 220 4.69 -6.35 -4.92
N VAL A 221 3.79 -5.38 -4.72
CA VAL A 221 3.62 -4.68 -3.46
C VAL A 221 2.69 -5.51 -2.58
N ALA A 222 3.29 -6.29 -1.68
CA ALA A 222 2.61 -7.15 -0.72
C ALA A 222 3.25 -7.04 0.67
N HIS A 223 2.72 -6.18 1.52
CA HIS A 223 3.32 -5.87 2.83
C HIS A 223 3.55 -7.14 3.66
N ASP A 224 4.70 -7.39 4.28
CA ASP A 224 5.98 -6.66 4.19
C ASP A 224 7.09 -7.53 3.58
N SER A 225 6.80 -8.79 3.25
CA SER A 225 7.73 -9.65 2.53
C SER A 225 7.84 -9.29 1.06
N HIS A 226 6.84 -8.58 0.53
CA HIS A 226 6.75 -8.13 -0.85
C HIS A 226 6.98 -9.26 -1.86
N ASN A 227 6.48 -10.45 -1.57
CA ASN A 227 6.31 -11.51 -2.55
C ASN A 227 5.20 -11.15 -3.55
N ILE A 228 5.06 -11.89 -4.65
CA ILE A 228 3.97 -11.62 -5.60
C ILE A 228 2.66 -12.12 -4.96
N VAL A 229 1.67 -11.24 -4.82
CA VAL A 229 0.33 -11.61 -4.37
C VAL A 229 -0.65 -11.51 -5.53
N VAL A 230 -1.45 -12.56 -5.74
CA VAL A 230 -2.43 -12.63 -6.83
C VAL A 230 -3.77 -13.14 -6.30
N VAL A 231 -4.85 -12.44 -6.63
CA VAL A 231 -6.22 -12.90 -6.40
C VAL A 231 -6.93 -13.07 -7.74
N GLY A 232 -7.70 -14.13 -7.92
CA GLY A 232 -8.38 -14.35 -9.19
C GLY A 232 -9.51 -15.37 -9.16
N THR A 233 -10.28 -15.36 -10.24
CA THR A 233 -11.39 -16.29 -10.46
C THR A 233 -10.97 -17.56 -11.19
N ASN A 234 -9.76 -17.59 -11.78
CA ASN A 234 -9.26 -18.73 -12.53
C ASN A 234 -7.72 -18.72 -12.59
N ASP A 235 -7.13 -19.92 -12.64
CA ASP A 235 -5.69 -20.13 -12.60
C ASP A 235 -4.96 -19.59 -13.85
N GLY A 236 -5.66 -19.51 -14.99
CA GLY A 236 -5.10 -19.01 -16.25
C GLY A 236 -4.72 -17.53 -16.16
N ASP A 237 -5.70 -16.71 -15.79
CA ASP A 237 -5.49 -15.26 -15.60
C ASP A 237 -4.54 -14.99 -14.43
N MET A 238 -4.56 -15.79 -13.37
CA MET A 238 -3.60 -15.68 -12.26
C MET A 238 -2.16 -15.95 -12.73
N ARG A 239 -1.94 -16.98 -13.56
CA ARG A 239 -0.62 -17.27 -14.13
C ARG A 239 -0.13 -16.15 -15.04
N LEU A 240 -1.02 -15.64 -15.89
CA LEU A 240 -0.71 -14.51 -16.76
C LEU A 240 -0.38 -13.24 -15.95
N ALA A 241 -1.06 -13.03 -14.81
CA ALA A 241 -0.72 -11.92 -13.92
C ALA A 241 0.71 -12.05 -13.37
N VAL A 242 1.09 -13.23 -12.87
CA VAL A 242 2.48 -13.46 -12.39
C VAL A 242 3.49 -13.29 -13.53
N ALA A 243 3.24 -13.91 -14.68
CA ALA A 243 4.14 -13.79 -15.83
C ALA A 243 4.33 -12.33 -16.26
N ARG A 244 3.25 -11.56 -16.31
CA ARG A 244 3.35 -10.14 -16.66
C ARG A 244 4.13 -9.34 -15.61
N LEU A 245 3.96 -9.63 -14.33
CA LEU A 245 4.74 -8.97 -13.27
C LEU A 245 6.23 -9.28 -13.36
N VAL A 246 6.62 -10.50 -13.75
CA VAL A 246 8.01 -10.86 -14.03
C VAL A 246 8.54 -10.03 -15.21
N GLU A 247 7.80 -9.96 -16.32
CA GLU A 247 8.18 -9.17 -17.50
C GLU A 247 8.37 -7.67 -17.21
N LEU A 248 7.55 -7.11 -16.32
CA LEU A 248 7.63 -5.70 -15.92
C LEU A 248 8.78 -5.41 -14.94
N GLY A 249 9.44 -6.44 -14.39
CA GLY A 249 10.36 -6.27 -13.26
C GLY A 249 9.65 -5.90 -11.95
N GLY A 250 8.36 -6.23 -11.87
CA GLY A 250 7.46 -5.91 -10.77
C GLY A 250 6.46 -4.80 -11.11
N GLY A 251 5.41 -4.70 -10.31
CA GLY A 251 4.30 -3.82 -10.61
C GLY A 251 2.96 -4.25 -10.05
N GLN A 252 1.92 -3.76 -10.71
CA GLN A 252 0.53 -4.13 -10.48
C GLN A 252 -0.15 -4.37 -11.83
N VAL A 253 -1.00 -5.40 -11.91
CA VAL A 253 -1.66 -5.81 -13.16
C VAL A 253 -3.12 -6.21 -12.91
N VAL A 254 -3.96 -5.93 -13.91
CA VAL A 254 -5.33 -6.45 -14.01
C VAL A 254 -5.41 -7.29 -15.27
N ILE A 255 -5.77 -8.56 -15.12
CA ILE A 255 -5.91 -9.52 -16.21
C ILE A 255 -7.36 -9.98 -16.30
N ALA A 256 -7.88 -10.13 -17.51
CA ALA A 256 -9.10 -10.90 -17.72
C ALA A 256 -9.10 -11.54 -19.10
N ASP A 257 -9.65 -12.75 -19.19
CA ASP A 257 -9.89 -13.44 -20.46
C ASP A 257 -8.57 -13.61 -21.27
N GLY A 258 -7.47 -13.89 -20.55
CA GLY A 258 -6.14 -14.05 -21.13
C GLY A 258 -5.48 -12.76 -21.64
N LYS A 259 -5.95 -11.58 -21.20
CA LYS A 259 -5.43 -10.28 -21.65
C LYS A 259 -5.13 -9.34 -20.50
N VAL A 260 -4.07 -8.55 -20.66
CA VAL A 260 -3.77 -7.42 -19.76
C VAL A 260 -4.75 -6.28 -20.04
N LEU A 261 -5.55 -5.91 -19.04
CA LEU A 261 -6.48 -4.78 -19.13
C LEU A 261 -5.86 -3.47 -18.64
N ALA A 262 -5.01 -3.54 -17.62
CA ALA A 262 -4.29 -2.40 -17.08
C ALA A 262 -3.03 -2.88 -16.35
N GLU A 263 -2.00 -2.03 -16.33
CA GLU A 263 -0.74 -2.31 -15.65
C GLU A 263 -0.03 -1.02 -15.20
N LEU A 264 0.66 -1.12 -14.06
CA LEU A 264 1.59 -0.11 -13.55
C LEU A 264 2.94 -0.79 -13.32
N PRO A 265 3.96 -0.54 -14.15
CA PRO A 265 5.30 -1.06 -13.92
C PRO A 265 5.94 -0.40 -12.70
N LEU A 266 6.53 -1.22 -11.83
CA LEU A 266 7.29 -0.81 -10.66
C LEU A 266 8.66 -1.50 -10.69
N PRO A 267 9.51 -1.24 -11.70
CA PRO A 267 10.72 -2.02 -11.95
C PRO A 267 11.81 -1.87 -10.87
N LEU A 268 11.66 -0.91 -9.95
CA LEU A 268 12.59 -0.66 -8.85
C LEU A 268 12.09 -1.40 -7.61
N GLY A 269 12.74 -2.53 -7.28
CA GLY A 269 12.41 -3.43 -6.18
C GLY A 269 11.09 -4.18 -6.34
N GLY A 270 10.38 -4.00 -7.46
CA GLY A 270 8.97 -4.34 -7.56
C GLY A 270 8.07 -3.42 -6.73
N LEU A 271 8.53 -2.23 -6.34
CA LEU A 271 7.86 -1.34 -5.40
C LEU A 271 7.69 0.09 -5.93
N MET A 272 8.68 0.60 -6.67
CA MET A 272 8.69 1.97 -7.17
C MET A 272 8.78 2.02 -8.70
N SER A 273 8.19 3.07 -9.28
CA SER A 273 8.25 3.36 -10.71
C SER A 273 9.36 4.38 -11.01
N ASP A 274 9.94 4.27 -12.19
CA ASP A 274 10.81 5.27 -12.81
C ASP A 274 10.04 6.21 -13.76
N LEU A 275 8.71 6.07 -13.82
CA LEU A 275 7.83 6.93 -14.60
C LEU A 275 7.54 8.27 -13.88
N PRO A 276 7.24 9.35 -14.63
CA PRO A 276 6.73 10.59 -14.04
C PRO A 276 5.49 10.35 -13.17
N LEU A 277 5.34 11.16 -12.11
CA LEU A 277 4.24 11.02 -11.13
C LEU A 277 2.87 11.00 -11.81
N GLU A 278 2.63 11.90 -12.76
CA GLU A 278 1.35 12.01 -13.48
C GLU A 278 1.02 10.71 -14.24
N GLU A 279 2.03 10.07 -14.81
CA GLU A 279 1.87 8.80 -15.52
C GLU A 279 1.60 7.65 -14.54
N VAL A 280 2.26 7.63 -13.37
CA VAL A 280 1.98 6.68 -12.29
C VAL A 280 0.54 6.84 -11.79
N VAL A 281 0.09 8.08 -11.56
CA VAL A 281 -1.29 8.39 -11.15
C VAL A 281 -2.29 7.94 -12.21
N ARG A 282 -2.04 8.26 -13.48
CA ARG A 282 -2.90 7.85 -14.60
C ARG A 282 -3.03 6.34 -14.71
N ARG A 283 -1.93 5.60 -14.59
CA ARG A 283 -1.91 4.13 -14.63
C ARG A 283 -2.57 3.50 -13.41
N SER A 284 -2.34 4.04 -12.22
CA SER A 284 -3.02 3.61 -10.97
C SER A 284 -4.53 3.80 -11.07
N GLY A 285 -5.00 4.93 -11.60
CA GLY A 285 -6.42 5.16 -11.91
C GLY A 285 -6.96 4.14 -12.93
N GLY A 286 -6.16 3.81 -13.95
CA GLY A 286 -6.46 2.77 -14.93
C GLY A 286 -6.65 1.38 -14.30
N LEU A 287 -5.77 1.00 -13.37
CA LEU A 287 -5.87 -0.23 -12.58
C LEU A 287 -7.17 -0.28 -11.79
N LYS A 288 -7.49 0.77 -11.01
CA LYS A 288 -8.75 0.85 -10.24
C LYS A 288 -9.98 0.71 -11.13
N LYS A 289 -9.99 1.40 -12.28
CA LYS A 289 -11.09 1.33 -13.25
C LYS A 289 -11.22 -0.07 -13.86
N ALA A 290 -10.11 -0.69 -14.24
CA ALA A 290 -10.11 -2.04 -14.78
C ALA A 290 -10.62 -3.06 -13.74
N SER A 291 -10.14 -3.02 -12.49
CA SER A 291 -10.63 -3.89 -11.42
C SER A 291 -12.13 -3.76 -11.19
N ARG A 292 -12.67 -2.53 -11.17
CA ARG A 292 -14.12 -2.29 -11.05
C ARG A 292 -14.91 -2.87 -12.22
N SER A 293 -14.37 -2.80 -13.44
CA SER A 293 -15.02 -3.39 -14.63
C SER A 293 -15.13 -4.91 -14.57
N LEU A 294 -14.34 -5.56 -13.72
CA LEU A 294 -14.39 -6.99 -13.43
C LEU A 294 -15.33 -7.35 -12.27
N GLY A 295 -15.99 -6.36 -11.66
CA GLY A 295 -16.91 -6.53 -10.54
C GLY A 295 -16.31 -6.18 -9.16
N CYS A 296 -15.05 -5.75 -9.09
CA CYS A 296 -14.44 -5.45 -7.81
C CYS A 296 -15.18 -4.31 -7.08
N VAL A 297 -15.54 -4.55 -5.82
CA VAL A 297 -16.30 -3.60 -5.00
C VAL A 297 -15.43 -2.74 -4.10
N LEU A 298 -14.14 -3.09 -3.97
CA LEU A 298 -13.22 -2.39 -3.10
C LEU A 298 -12.81 -1.04 -3.70
N PRO A 299 -12.75 0.04 -2.90
CA PRO A 299 -12.31 1.35 -3.38
C PRO A 299 -10.84 1.33 -3.81
N ASP A 300 -9.99 0.63 -3.06
CA ASP A 300 -8.57 0.40 -3.36
C ASP A 300 -8.23 -1.10 -3.27
N PRO A 301 -8.38 -1.85 -4.38
CA PRO A 301 -8.20 -3.31 -4.36
C PRO A 301 -6.74 -3.73 -4.19
N PHE A 302 -5.78 -2.93 -4.66
CA PHE A 302 -4.36 -3.29 -4.59
C PHE A 302 -3.79 -3.08 -3.19
N MET A 303 -4.22 -2.02 -2.50
CA MET A 303 -3.89 -1.85 -1.08
C MET A 303 -4.55 -2.92 -0.21
N GLN A 304 -5.80 -3.31 -0.49
CA GLN A 304 -6.39 -4.43 0.25
C GLN A 304 -5.62 -5.74 0.01
N LEU A 305 -5.25 -6.00 -1.24
CA LEU A 305 -4.49 -7.19 -1.63
C LEU A 305 -3.12 -7.24 -0.95
N SER A 306 -2.43 -6.10 -0.84
CA SER A 306 -1.11 -6.05 -0.20
C SER A 306 -1.15 -6.48 1.26
N PHE A 307 -2.19 -6.08 2.01
CA PHE A 307 -2.36 -6.45 3.41
C PHE A 307 -2.81 -7.89 3.66
N LEU A 308 -3.22 -8.63 2.63
CA LEU A 308 -3.48 -10.07 2.79
C LEU A 308 -2.19 -10.87 3.00
N ALA A 309 -1.06 -10.29 2.60
CA ALA A 309 0.26 -10.90 2.70
C ALA A 309 1.06 -10.49 3.95
N LEU A 310 0.43 -9.80 4.91
CA LEU A 310 1.08 -9.21 6.09
C LEU A 310 0.83 -10.05 7.35
N PRO A 311 1.65 -11.08 7.67
CA PRO A 311 1.40 -12.08 8.72
C PRO A 311 1.64 -11.57 10.15
N VAL A 312 1.44 -10.28 10.39
CA VAL A 312 1.55 -9.64 11.72
C VAL A 312 0.27 -8.92 12.13
N ILE A 313 -0.75 -8.91 11.26
CA ILE A 313 -2.06 -8.31 11.54
C ILE A 313 -3.13 -9.41 11.55
N PRO A 314 -3.98 -9.50 12.59
CA PRO A 314 -4.98 -10.54 12.72
C PRO A 314 -6.10 -10.44 11.66
N LYS A 315 -6.85 -11.51 11.39
CA LYS A 315 -6.71 -12.87 11.97
C LYS A 315 -5.99 -13.87 11.05
N LEU A 316 -6.40 -13.94 9.79
CA LEU A 316 -5.82 -14.86 8.80
C LEU A 316 -5.13 -14.08 7.68
N LYS A 317 -3.94 -14.55 7.28
CA LYS A 317 -3.08 -13.97 6.23
C LYS A 317 -2.46 -15.09 5.40
N LEU A 318 -1.89 -14.76 4.25
CA LEU A 318 -1.23 -15.72 3.36
C LEU A 318 0.23 -15.31 3.14
N THR A 319 1.16 -16.26 3.23
CA THR A 319 2.56 -16.09 2.85
C THR A 319 2.89 -17.07 1.72
N ASP A 320 4.09 -17.01 1.14
CA ASP A 320 4.55 -18.03 0.19
C ASP A 320 4.68 -19.43 0.80
N LEU A 321 4.70 -19.52 2.14
CA LEU A 321 4.72 -20.77 2.89
C LEU A 321 3.32 -21.32 3.20
N GLY A 322 2.26 -20.58 2.85
CA GLY A 322 0.87 -20.97 3.09
C GLY A 322 0.13 -20.02 4.04
N LEU A 323 -1.04 -20.48 4.49
CA LEU A 323 -1.97 -19.72 5.33
C LEU A 323 -1.38 -19.57 6.74
N VAL A 324 -1.51 -18.38 7.33
CA VAL A 324 -1.02 -18.06 8.67
C VAL A 324 -2.20 -17.71 9.57
N ASP A 325 -2.29 -18.39 10.71
CA ASP A 325 -3.09 -17.94 11.85
C ASP A 325 -2.24 -16.98 12.68
N VAL A 326 -2.49 -15.68 12.52
CA VAL A 326 -1.67 -14.63 13.13
C VAL A 326 -1.92 -14.53 14.64
N GLU A 327 -3.10 -14.93 15.13
CA GLU A 327 -3.37 -14.96 16.57
C GLU A 327 -2.55 -16.05 17.27
N ARG A 328 -2.27 -17.15 16.56
CA ARG A 328 -1.47 -18.27 17.05
C ARG A 328 -0.01 -18.25 16.61
N PHE A 329 0.36 -17.34 15.70
CA PHE A 329 1.69 -17.25 15.07
C PHE A 329 2.18 -18.57 14.47
N GLU A 330 1.29 -19.31 13.79
CA GLU A 330 1.62 -20.59 13.14
C GLU A 330 1.04 -20.69 11.73
N LEU A 331 1.61 -21.59 10.93
CA LEU A 331 0.99 -22.01 9.67
C LEU A 331 -0.29 -22.78 9.97
N ALA A 332 -1.36 -22.45 9.27
CA ALA A 332 -2.65 -23.09 9.36
C ALA A 332 -2.90 -23.95 8.12
N SER A 333 -3.50 -25.13 8.32
CA SER A 333 -4.08 -25.88 7.21
C SER A 333 -5.21 -25.08 6.56
N LEU A 334 -5.32 -25.16 5.23
CA LEU A 334 -6.44 -24.58 4.50
C LEU A 334 -7.75 -25.27 4.87
N PHE A 335 -7.74 -26.59 5.04
CA PHE A 335 -8.93 -27.38 5.37
C PHE A 335 -9.04 -27.61 6.87
N VAL A 336 -10.29 -27.65 7.35
CA VAL A 336 -10.65 -28.00 8.72
C VAL A 336 -11.60 -29.20 8.70
N GLU A 337 -11.56 -29.99 9.77
CA GLU A 337 -12.48 -31.11 10.00
C GLU A 337 -13.95 -30.66 10.15
#